data_AF-A0A9X3CRY2-F1
#
_entry.id   AF-A0A9X3CRY2-F1
#
_cell.length_a   1.000
_cell.length_b   1.000
_cell.length_c   1.000
_cell.angle_alpha   90.00
_cell.angle_beta   90.00
_cell.angle_gamma   90.00
#
_symmetry.space_group_name_H-M   'P 1'
#
loop_
_entity.id
_entity.type
_entity.pdbx_description
1 polymer ?
#
loop_
_entity_poly.entity_id
_entity_poly.type
_entity_poly.pdbx_seq_one_letter_code
_entity_poly.pdbx_strand_id
1 'polypeptide(L)'
;MFKLLPIAFIFALLTGCAAPDQLASERALYQHNLEARNYCKEINEEKLSYQCFDEYILNSPSVTQRKLLTIGQSLQRVKQQS
;
A
#
# COMPACT_ATOMS: atom_id res chain seq x y z
N MET A 1 2.29 -22.79 -49.87
CA MET A 1 1.05 -22.17 -49.35
C MET A 1 1.21 -22.00 -47.84
N PHE A 2 1.56 -20.79 -47.38
CA PHE A 2 1.67 -20.47 -45.95
C PHE A 2 0.26 -20.31 -45.39
N LYS A 3 -0.21 -21.28 -44.60
CA LYS A 3 -1.45 -21.14 -43.83
C LYS A 3 -1.11 -20.48 -42.50
N LEU A 4 -1.58 -19.25 -42.37
CA LEU A 4 -1.46 -18.37 -41.22
C LEU A 4 -1.93 -19.07 -39.95
N LEU A 5 -1.01 -19.19 -38.98
CA LEU A 5 -1.33 -19.54 -37.59
C LEU A 5 -2.36 -18.55 -37.03
N PRO A 6 -3.32 -18.99 -36.19
CA PRO A 6 -4.26 -18.08 -35.56
C PRO A 6 -3.54 -17.27 -34.47
N ILE A 7 -3.25 -16.00 -34.78
CA ILE A 7 -2.75 -14.97 -33.83
C ILE A 7 -3.89 -14.53 -32.89
N ALA A 8 -4.74 -15.45 -32.45
CA ALA A 8 -5.90 -15.16 -31.61
C ALA A 8 -5.63 -15.47 -30.12
N PHE A 9 -4.53 -16.17 -29.79
CA PHE A 9 -4.31 -16.66 -28.43
C PHE A 9 -3.44 -15.76 -27.53
N ILE A 10 -2.86 -14.68 -28.07
CA ILE A 10 -1.86 -13.88 -27.32
C ILE A 10 -2.50 -12.66 -26.60
N PHE A 11 -3.73 -12.26 -26.95
CA PHE A 11 -4.33 -11.04 -26.39
C PHE A 11 -5.11 -11.21 -25.07
N ALA A 12 -5.27 -12.44 -24.55
CA ALA A 12 -6.07 -12.69 -23.35
C ALA A 12 -5.30 -12.57 -22.01
N LEU A 13 -3.98 -12.32 -22.03
CA LEU A 13 -3.14 -12.32 -20.82
C LEU A 13 -2.80 -10.91 -20.27
N LEU A 14 -3.34 -9.84 -20.85
CA LEU A 14 -3.02 -8.46 -20.43
C LEU A 14 -4.14 -7.73 -19.67
N THR A 15 -5.22 -8.42 -19.29
CA THR A 15 -6.18 -7.86 -18.30
C THR A 15 -5.62 -8.01 -16.87
N GLY A 16 -4.38 -7.55 -16.67
CA GLY A 16 -3.79 -7.40 -15.35
C GLY A 16 -4.49 -6.27 -14.62
N CYS A 17 -4.94 -6.55 -13.39
CA CYS A 17 -5.72 -5.69 -12.51
C CYS A 17 -5.07 -4.31 -12.26
N ALA A 18 -5.23 -3.37 -13.19
CA ALA A 18 -4.88 -1.98 -12.96
C ALA A 18 -6.09 -1.25 -12.38
N ALA A 19 -6.26 -1.32 -11.06
CA ALA A 19 -6.98 -0.30 -10.31
C ALA A 19 -5.98 0.45 -9.41
N PRO A 20 -5.05 1.27 -9.94
CA PRO A 20 -3.98 1.84 -9.12
C PRO A 20 -4.41 3.11 -8.36
N ASP A 21 -5.55 3.72 -8.72
CA ASP A 21 -5.88 5.09 -8.28
C ASP A 21 -7.28 5.22 -7.64
N GLN A 22 -7.92 4.12 -7.27
CA GLN A 22 -9.14 4.21 -6.44
C GLN A 22 -8.77 4.70 -5.04
N LEU A 23 -9.66 5.50 -4.43
CA LEU A 23 -9.53 5.89 -3.04
C LEU A 23 -9.66 4.67 -2.13
N ALA A 24 -8.80 4.58 -1.13
CA ALA A 24 -8.95 3.63 -0.05
C ALA A 24 -10.24 3.92 0.72
N SER A 25 -10.90 2.88 1.22
CA SER A 25 -12.03 3.07 2.12
C SER A 25 -11.59 3.75 3.41
N GLU A 26 -12.46 4.58 3.99
CA GLU A 26 -12.23 5.23 5.27
C GLU A 26 -11.87 4.22 6.36
N ARG A 27 -12.53 3.06 6.35
CA ARG A 27 -12.24 1.96 7.28
C ARG A 27 -10.80 1.46 7.13
N ALA A 28 -10.31 1.27 5.91
CA ALA A 28 -8.96 0.79 5.67
C ALA A 28 -7.91 1.83 6.08
N LEU A 29 -8.15 3.11 5.77
CA LEU A 29 -7.31 4.22 6.22
C LEU A 29 -7.27 4.33 7.75
N TYR A 30 -8.43 4.20 8.41
CA TYR A 30 -8.53 4.21 9.86
C TYR A 30 -7.74 3.08 10.51
N GLN A 31 -7.91 1.84 10.02
CA GLN A 31 -7.20 0.67 10.55
C GLN A 31 -5.69 0.80 10.40
N HIS A 32 -5.21 1.22 9.22
CA HIS A 32 -3.79 1.49 8.98
C HIS A 32 -3.25 2.54 9.96
N ASN A 33 -3.93 3.68 10.09
CA ASN A 33 -3.49 4.74 11.00
C ASN A 33 -3.52 4.32 12.46
N LEU A 34 -4.47 3.47 12.88
CA LEU A 34 -4.50 2.92 14.24
C LEU A 34 -3.27 2.05 14.51
N GLU A 35 -2.95 1.14 13.58
CA GLU A 35 -1.78 0.27 13.68
C GLU A 35 -0.47 1.06 13.70
N ALA A 36 -0.31 2.01 12.77
CA ALA A 36 0.85 2.88 12.70
C ALA A 36 1.03 3.70 13.99
N ARG A 37 -0.05 4.23 14.58
CA ARG A 37 0.01 4.95 15.86
C ARG A 37 0.49 4.07 17.00
N ASN A 38 0.02 2.83 17.07
CA ASN A 38 0.43 1.91 18.12
C ASN A 38 1.92 1.59 17.98
N TYR A 39 2.37 1.27 16.77
CA TYR A 39 3.78 1.03 16.50
C TYR A 39 4.66 2.24 16.88
N CYS A 40 4.32 3.45 16.43
CA CYS A 40 5.12 4.64 16.74
C CYS A 40 5.14 5.02 18.23
N LYS A 41 4.15 4.57 19.02
CA LYS A 41 4.15 4.72 20.49
C LYS A 41 5.02 3.68 21.19
N GLU A 42 5.18 2.50 20.59
CA GLU A 42 6.02 1.42 21.13
C GLU A 42 7.52 1.71 20.96
N ILE A 43 7.90 2.54 19.97
CA ILE A 43 9.28 3.00 19.80
C ILE A 43 9.63 3.93 20.98
N ASN A 44 10.47 3.43 21.89
CA ASN A 44 10.80 4.04 23.19
C ASN A 44 11.79 5.22 23.10
N GLU A 45 11.81 5.93 21.98
CA GLU A 45 12.68 7.08 21.74
C GLU A 45 11.83 8.26 21.23
N GLU A 46 11.59 9.26 22.08
CA GLU A 46 10.71 10.41 21.78
C GLU A 46 11.03 11.06 20.43
N LYS A 47 12.32 11.21 20.09
CA LYS A 47 12.76 11.78 18.80
C LYS A 47 12.40 10.90 17.61
N LEU A 48 12.47 9.58 17.75
CA LEU A 48 12.12 8.64 16.69
C LEU A 48 10.59 8.49 16.55
N SER A 49 9.85 8.68 17.65
CA SER A 49 8.39 8.60 17.64
C SER A 49 7.76 9.64 16.70
N TYR A 50 8.20 10.90 16.75
CA TYR A 50 7.73 11.94 15.82
C TYR A 50 8.02 11.63 14.35
N GLN A 51 9.25 11.17 14.05
CA GLN A 51 9.64 10.78 12.70
C GLN A 51 8.82 9.58 12.20
N CYS A 52 8.53 8.63 13.09
CA CYS A 52 7.66 7.49 12.79
C CYS A 52 6.24 7.94 12.44
N PHE A 53 5.66 8.88 13.19
CA PHE A 53 4.33 9.39 12.86
C PHE A 53 4.30 10.06 11.48
N ASP A 54 5.32 10.85 11.13
CA ASP A 54 5.41 11.48 9.81
C ASP A 54 5.58 10.48 8.67
N GLU A 55 6.25 9.36 8.91
CA GLU A 55 6.51 8.33 7.90
C GLU A 55 5.31 7.41 7.65
N TYR A 56 4.62 6.97 8.71
CA TYR A 56 3.62 5.90 8.62
C TYR A 56 2.18 6.37 8.76
N ILE A 57 1.92 7.55 9.32
CA ILE A 57 0.55 8.08 9.40
C ILE A 57 0.15 8.75 8.10
N LEU A 58 -0.99 8.32 7.58
CA LEU A 58 -1.63 8.91 6.43
C LEU A 58 -2.60 10.01 6.88
N ASN A 59 -2.12 11.26 6.93
CA ASN A 59 -2.87 12.43 7.42
C ASN A 59 -3.87 13.03 6.42
N SER A 60 -3.85 12.61 5.15
CA SER A 60 -4.79 13.09 4.14
C SER A 60 -6.18 12.46 4.35
N PRO A 61 -7.29 13.22 4.24
CA PRO A 61 -8.64 12.68 4.38
C PRO A 61 -8.99 11.68 3.26
N SER A 62 -8.26 11.72 2.15
CA SER A 62 -8.37 10.77 1.05
C SER A 62 -6.98 10.30 0.61
N VAL A 63 -6.83 8.99 0.48
CA VAL A 63 -5.57 8.35 0.09
C VAL A 63 -5.88 7.28 -0.93
N THR A 64 -5.05 7.12 -1.96
CA THR A 64 -5.24 6.04 -2.93
C THR A 64 -4.95 4.68 -2.30
N GLN A 65 -5.64 3.64 -2.75
CA GLN A 65 -5.41 2.27 -2.32
C GLN A 65 -3.93 1.88 -2.51
N ARG A 66 -3.29 2.33 -3.59
CA ARG A 66 -1.87 2.11 -3.82
C ARG A 66 -1.00 2.73 -2.73
N LYS A 67 -1.22 4.01 -2.38
CA LYS A 67 -0.44 4.67 -1.32
C LYS A 67 -0.65 4.01 0.04
N LEU A 68 -1.90 3.64 0.36
CA LEU A 68 -2.21 2.87 1.57
C LEU A 68 -1.41 1.56 1.61
N LEU A 69 -1.44 0.77 0.53
CA LEU A 69 -0.73 -0.50 0.44
C LEU A 69 0.79 -0.33 0.55
N THR A 70 1.37 0.64 -0.16
CA THR A 70 2.81 0.89 -0.13
C THR A 70 3.29 1.26 1.27
N ILE A 71 2.60 2.17 1.95
CA ILE A 71 2.97 2.58 3.31
C ILE A 71 2.72 1.43 4.31
N GLY A 72 1.59 0.71 4.18
CA GLY A 72 1.31 -0.48 5.00
C GLY A 72 2.38 -1.56 4.87
N GLN A 73 2.86 -1.85 3.66
CA GLN A 73 3.97 -2.79 3.44
C GLN A 73 5.29 -2.29 4.04
N SER A 74 5.53 -0.98 4.02
CA SER A 74 6.71 -0.41 4.68
C SER A 74 6.64 -0.62 6.19
N LEU A 75 5.50 -0.30 6.81
CA LEU A 75 5.27 -0.50 8.24
C LEU A 75 5.47 -1.96 8.66
N GLN A 76 4.88 -2.91 7.92
CA GLN A 76 5.04 -4.34 8.22
C GLN A 76 6.50 -4.80 8.18
N ARG A 77 7.29 -4.29 7.23
CA ARG A 77 8.72 -4.65 7.13
C ARG A 77 9.50 -4.16 8.34
N VAL A 78 9.30 -2.92 8.78
CA VAL A 78 10.04 -2.39 9.93
C VAL A 78 9.62 -3.08 11.23
N LYS A 79 8.32 -3.37 11.39
CA LYS A 79 7.81 -4.18 12.51
C LYS A 79 8.45 -5.57 12.61
N GLN A 80 8.80 -6.19 11.49
CA GLN A 80 9.46 -7.50 11.46
C GLN A 80 10.97 -7.43 11.71
N GLN A 81 11.55 -6.24 11.63
CA GLN A 81 12.98 -5.98 11.84
C GLN A 81 13.30 -5.43 13.24
N SER A 82 12.27 -5.00 13.99
CA SER A 82 12.36 -4.51 15.36
C SER A 82 12.18 -5.65 16.36
#